data_AF-F4Y3A0-F1
#
_entry.id   AF-F4Y3A0-F1
#
_cell.length_a   1.000
_cell.length_b   1.000
_cell.length_c   1.000
_cell.angle_alpha   90.00
_cell.angle_beta   90.00
_cell.angle_gamma   90.00
#
_symmetry.space_group_name_H-M   'P 1'
#
loop_
_entity.id
_entity.type
_entity.pdbx_description
1 polymer ?
#
loop_
_entity_poly.entity_id
_entity_poly.type
_entity_poly.pdbx_seq_one_letter_code
_entity_poly.pdbx_strand_id
1 'polypeptide(L)'
;MPIKHQKAQTDTPLRYKMHVKKGDTVQVIAGRDKGKIGEILRTLPKISKVVVKGVNVKTKHVKPQQEGEKGQIATFEAPIHSSNVMLYSNKEKLLAASAIPLPTMVGRCGCSKKLVRLLTNYSVTNG
;
A
#
# COMPACT_ATOMS: atom_id res chain seq x y z
N MET A 1 -16.38 -43.82 -28.18
CA MET A 1 -16.85 -43.17 -26.94
C MET A 1 -15.79 -42.19 -26.46
N PRO A 2 -16.07 -40.88 -26.38
CA PRO A 2 -15.08 -39.90 -25.94
C PRO A 2 -14.87 -39.99 -24.43
N ILE A 3 -13.63 -40.24 -24.03
CA ILE A 3 -13.17 -40.25 -22.64
C ILE A 3 -13.17 -38.81 -22.14
N LYS A 4 -14.11 -38.46 -21.27
CA LYS A 4 -14.16 -37.17 -20.58
C LYS A 4 -12.91 -37.00 -19.73
N HIS A 5 -11.93 -36.25 -20.22
CA HIS A 5 -10.84 -35.76 -19.39
C HIS A 5 -11.34 -34.56 -18.58
N GLN A 6 -11.90 -34.84 -17.41
CA GLN A 6 -12.10 -33.82 -16.38
C GLN A 6 -10.76 -33.60 -15.68
N LYS A 7 -10.02 -32.54 -16.02
CA LYS A 7 -8.94 -32.04 -15.18
C LYS A 7 -9.50 -30.91 -14.31
N ALA A 8 -9.95 -31.26 -13.11
CA ALA A 8 -10.10 -30.30 -12.02
C ALA A 8 -8.69 -29.91 -11.55
N GLN A 9 -8.18 -28.78 -12.01
CA GLN A 9 -6.95 -28.19 -11.48
C GLN A 9 -7.37 -27.22 -10.40
N THR A 10 -7.01 -27.49 -9.14
CA THR A 10 -7.29 -26.64 -7.98
C THR A 10 -6.76 -25.22 -8.19
N ASP A 11 -7.63 -24.33 -8.63
CA ASP A 11 -7.38 -22.92 -8.96
C ASP A 11 -7.18 -22.07 -7.70
N THR A 12 -6.12 -22.36 -6.95
CA THR A 12 -5.63 -21.40 -5.95
C THR A 12 -5.15 -20.17 -6.71
N PRO A 13 -5.74 -18.98 -6.52
CA PRO A 13 -5.30 -17.80 -7.23
C PRO A 13 -3.88 -17.46 -6.80
N LEU A 14 -2.96 -17.34 -7.76
CA LEU A 14 -1.61 -16.85 -7.52
C LEU A 14 -1.70 -15.49 -6.82
N ARG A 15 -1.36 -15.46 -5.53
CA ARG A 15 -1.47 -14.29 -4.66
C ARG A 15 -0.07 -13.93 -4.16
N TYR A 16 0.47 -12.83 -4.67
CA TYR A 16 1.76 -12.33 -4.21
C TYR A 16 1.63 -11.73 -2.81
N LYS A 17 2.56 -12.07 -1.92
CA LYS A 17 2.65 -11.48 -0.59
C LYS A 17 3.15 -10.03 -0.73
N MET A 18 2.35 -9.06 -0.29
CA MET A 18 2.68 -7.63 -0.35
C MET A 18 2.84 -7.06 1.06
N HIS A 19 3.70 -6.05 1.17
CA HIS A 19 3.96 -5.30 2.40
C HIS A 19 2.90 -4.23 2.75
N VAL A 20 1.92 -3.99 1.87
CA VAL A 20 0.95 -2.88 1.97
C VAL A 20 -0.49 -3.38 1.91
N LYS A 21 -1.38 -2.67 2.61
CA LYS A 21 -2.82 -2.92 2.68
C LYS A 21 -3.59 -1.70 2.14
N LYS A 22 -4.90 -1.86 1.98
CA LYS A 22 -5.79 -0.75 1.59
C LYS A 22 -5.90 0.22 2.77
N GLY A 23 -5.87 1.51 2.51
CA GLY A 23 -5.96 2.55 3.54
C GLY A 23 -4.63 2.93 4.22
N ASP A 24 -3.51 2.33 3.82
CA ASP A 24 -2.20 2.76 4.30
C ASP A 24 -1.78 4.07 3.61
N THR A 25 -1.11 4.95 4.36
CA THR A 25 -0.39 6.10 3.79
C THR A 25 0.98 5.64 3.33
N VAL A 26 1.30 5.92 2.07
CA VAL A 26 2.57 5.51 1.46
C VAL A 26 3.26 6.67 0.77
N GLN A 27 4.58 6.61 0.74
CA GLN A 27 5.43 7.48 -0.05
C GLN A 27 6.01 6.71 -1.25
N VAL A 28 6.06 7.36 -2.41
CA VAL A 28 6.68 6.79 -3.61
C VAL A 28 8.20 6.96 -3.55
N ILE A 29 8.93 5.85 -3.64
CA ILE A 29 10.39 5.80 -3.59
C ILE A 29 10.98 6.19 -4.95
N ALA A 30 10.45 5.61 -6.03
CA ALA A 30 11.03 5.68 -7.36
C ALA A 30 9.97 5.90 -8.45
N GLY A 31 10.35 6.59 -9.52
CA GLY A 31 9.51 6.85 -10.69
C GLY A 31 9.43 8.33 -11.08
N ARG A 32 8.35 8.70 -11.78
CA ARG A 32 8.05 10.09 -12.15
C ARG A 32 7.50 10.90 -10.96
N ASP A 33 6.87 10.20 -10.04
CA ASP A 33 6.13 10.78 -8.91
C ASP A 33 6.87 10.60 -7.57
N LYS A 34 8.21 10.68 -7.58
CA LYS A 34 9.04 10.48 -6.37
C LYS A 34 8.66 11.45 -5.25
N GLY A 35 8.68 10.96 -4.01
CA GLY A 35 8.44 11.78 -2.83
C GLY A 35 6.97 12.15 -2.58
N LYS A 36 6.07 11.92 -3.54
CA LYS A 36 4.63 12.10 -3.33
C LYS A 36 4.14 11.12 -2.26
N ILE A 37 3.33 11.66 -1.36
CA ILE A 37 2.65 10.91 -0.30
C ILE A 37 1.21 10.76 -0.72
N GLY A 38 0.67 9.55 -0.61
CA GLY A 38 -0.72 9.28 -0.95
C GLY A 38 -1.25 8.07 -0.22
N GLU A 39 -2.58 7.95 -0.20
CA GLU A 39 -3.27 6.82 0.40
C GLU A 39 -3.54 5.73 -0.65
N ILE A 40 -3.51 4.47 -0.23
CA ILE A 40 -3.83 3.35 -1.09
C ILE A 40 -5.36 3.18 -1.18
N LEU A 41 -5.91 3.37 -2.38
CA LEU A 41 -7.32 3.08 -2.69
C LEU A 41 -7.58 1.58 -2.77
N ARG A 42 -6.77 0.89 -3.57
CA ARG A 42 -6.94 -0.53 -3.84
C ARG A 42 -5.62 -1.21 -4.11
N THR A 43 -5.55 -2.47 -3.72
CA THR A 43 -4.40 -3.35 -3.89
C THR A 43 -4.79 -4.51 -4.79
N LEU A 44 -3.95 -4.83 -5.77
CA LEU A 44 -4.13 -5.89 -6.76
C LEU A 44 -3.10 -7.01 -6.49
N PRO A 45 -3.40 -7.97 -5.59
CA PRO A 45 -2.45 -8.99 -5.16
C PRO A 45 -2.12 -10.02 -6.24
N LYS A 46 -2.92 -10.09 -7.32
CA LYS A 46 -2.65 -10.95 -8.48
C LYS A 46 -1.49 -10.45 -9.34
N ILE A 47 -1.20 -9.15 -9.30
CA ILE A 47 -0.24 -8.49 -10.20
C ILE A 47 0.75 -7.61 -9.39
N SER A 48 0.83 -7.82 -8.06
CA SER A 48 1.70 -7.05 -7.14
C SER A 48 1.66 -5.52 -7.33
N LYS A 49 0.46 -4.98 -7.61
CA LYS A 49 0.26 -3.57 -7.95
C LYS A 49 -0.69 -2.88 -6.98
N VAL A 50 -0.46 -1.58 -6.77
CA VAL A 50 -1.22 -0.71 -5.86
C VAL A 50 -1.71 0.52 -6.59
N VAL A 51 -2.91 1.00 -6.25
CA VAL A 51 -3.43 2.28 -6.74
C VAL A 51 -3.38 3.28 -5.60
N VAL A 52 -2.63 4.35 -5.81
CA VAL A 52 -2.35 5.39 -4.82
C VAL A 52 -2.96 6.70 -5.30
N LYS A 53 -3.60 7.42 -4.37
CA LYS A 53 -4.24 8.71 -4.67
C LYS A 53 -3.25 9.72 -5.25
N GLY A 54 -3.60 10.34 -6.38
CA GLY A 54 -2.82 11.43 -6.99
C GLY A 54 -1.47 11.01 -7.61
N VAL A 55 -1.23 9.71 -7.77
CA VAL A 55 0.02 9.18 -8.36
C VAL A 55 -0.27 8.52 -9.70
N ASN A 56 0.60 8.73 -10.69
CA ASN A 56 0.49 8.15 -12.03
C ASN A 56 -0.89 8.38 -12.68
N VAL A 57 -1.37 9.62 -12.62
CA VAL A 57 -2.64 10.04 -13.22
C VAL A 57 -2.53 9.98 -14.74
N LYS A 58 -3.53 9.37 -15.38
CA LYS A 58 -3.65 9.30 -16.83
C LYS A 58 -4.99 9.87 -17.26
N THR A 59 -5.00 10.54 -18.40
CA THR A 59 -6.20 11.00 -19.07
C THR A 59 -6.66 9.94 -20.06
N LYS A 60 -7.97 9.66 -20.08
CA LYS A 60 -8.61 8.85 -21.12
C LYS A 60 -9.77 9.64 -21.70
N HIS A 61 -9.77 9.76 -23.02
CA HIS A 61 -10.91 10.26 -23.77
C HIS A 61 -11.95 9.15 -23.83
N VAL A 62 -13.09 9.37 -23.17
CA VAL A 62 -14.21 8.43 -23.16
C VAL A 62 -15.18 8.84 -24.25
N LYS A 63 -15.42 7.93 -25.19
CA LYS A 63 -16.45 8.12 -26.22
C LYS A 63 -17.84 8.06 -25.55
N PRO A 64 -18.80 8.87 -25.98
CA PRO A 64 -20.17 8.81 -25.47
C PRO A 64 -20.78 7.43 -25.79
N GLN A 65 -21.56 6.88 -24.85
CA GLN A 65 -22.21 5.58 -25.02
C GLN A 65 -23.67 5.69 -25.46
N GLN A 66 -24.33 6.81 -25.14
CA GLN A 66 -25.70 7.10 -25.56
C GLN A 66 -25.78 8.33 -26.45
N GLU A 67 -26.75 8.31 -27.37
CA GLU A 67 -27.12 9.46 -28.20
C GLU A 67 -27.66 10.58 -27.29
N GLY A 68 -26.87 11.63 -27.11
CA GLY A 68 -27.18 12.78 -26.25
C GLY A 68 -26.11 13.10 -25.22
N GLU A 69 -25.17 12.19 -24.96
CA GLU A 69 -24.06 12.44 -24.03
C GLU A 69 -22.87 13.09 -24.74
N LYS A 70 -22.25 14.08 -24.08
CA LYS A 70 -20.97 14.65 -24.56
C LYS A 70 -19.81 13.74 -24.16
N GLY A 71 -18.85 13.57 -25.05
CA GLY A 71 -17.59 12.89 -24.73
C GLY A 71 -16.87 13.59 -23.58
N GLN A 72 -16.31 12.82 -22.65
CA GLN A 72 -15.66 13.33 -21.44
C GLN A 72 -14.18 12.95 -21.41
N ILE A 73 -13.36 13.84 -20.84
CA ILE A 73 -11.95 13.55 -20.53
C ILE A 73 -11.90 13.06 -19.09
N ALA A 74 -11.86 11.75 -18.90
CA ALA A 74 -11.78 11.15 -17.58
C ALA A 74 -10.32 11.06 -17.12
N THR A 75 -10.03 11.59 -15.94
CA THR A 75 -8.76 11.37 -15.24
C THR A 75 -8.88 10.17 -14.32
N PHE A 76 -7.94 9.23 -14.43
CA PHE A 76 -7.91 8.04 -13.58
C PHE A 76 -6.50 7.75 -13.09
N GLU A 77 -6.44 7.20 -11.89
CA GLU A 77 -5.19 6.81 -11.25
C GLU A 77 -4.75 5.45 -11.75
N ALA A 78 -3.54 5.39 -12.30
CA ALA A 78 -2.98 4.14 -12.79
C ALA A 78 -2.18 3.42 -11.68
N PRO A 79 -2.20 2.08 -11.65
CA PRO A 79 -1.50 1.32 -10.63
C PRO A 79 0.03 1.45 -10.75
N ILE A 80 0.70 1.31 -9.61
CA ILE A 80 2.15 1.32 -9.41
C ILE A 80 2.56 -0.02 -8.80
N HIS A 81 3.79 -0.46 -9.05
CA HIS A 81 4.30 -1.70 -8.46
C HIS A 81 4.58 -1.53 -6.96
N SER A 82 4.31 -2.56 -6.15
CA SER A 82 4.49 -2.49 -4.69
C SER A 82 5.94 -2.19 -4.28
N SER A 83 6.94 -2.61 -5.06
CA SER A 83 8.36 -2.30 -4.76
C SER A 83 8.69 -0.81 -4.72
N ASN A 84 7.88 0.04 -5.37
CA ASN A 84 8.19 1.46 -5.52
C ASN A 84 7.48 2.32 -4.46
N VAL A 85 6.85 1.70 -3.47
CA VAL A 85 6.16 2.38 -2.37
C VAL A 85 6.72 1.95 -1.02
N MET A 86 6.71 2.89 -0.08
CA MET A 86 7.10 2.69 1.32
C MET A 86 5.97 3.15 2.23
N LEU A 87 5.73 2.45 3.34
CA LEU A 87 4.82 2.91 4.38
C LEU A 87 5.35 4.22 4.98
N TYR A 88 4.49 5.23 5.06
CA TYR A 88 4.85 6.55 5.55
C TYR A 88 4.13 6.81 6.87
N SER A 89 4.90 7.07 7.94
CA SER A 89 4.38 7.42 9.25
C SER A 89 4.87 8.81 9.65
N ASN A 90 3.94 9.76 9.82
CA ASN A 90 4.24 11.14 10.23
C ASN A 90 4.89 11.25 11.63
N LYS A 91 4.85 10.17 12.43
CA LYS A 91 5.37 10.15 13.80
C LYS A 91 6.90 10.24 13.87
N GLU A 92 7.59 9.92 12.78
CA GLU A 92 9.06 9.82 12.77
C GLU A 92 9.69 10.63 11.63
N LYS A 93 9.21 11.85 11.38
CA LYS A 93 10.00 12.82 10.56
C LYS A 93 11.34 13.22 11.21
N LEU A 94 11.69 12.63 12.36
CA LEU A 94 12.88 12.92 13.17
C LEU A 94 13.85 11.73 13.39
N LEU A 95 13.66 10.54 12.81
CA LEU A 95 14.51 9.38 13.16
C LEU A 95 15.28 8.77 11.98
N ALA A 96 16.02 9.60 11.24
CA ALA A 96 17.13 9.12 10.41
C ALA A 96 18.39 10.00 10.50
N ALA A 97 18.45 10.93 11.47
CA ALA A 97 19.60 11.81 11.68
C ALA A 97 19.98 11.99 13.16
N SER A 98 19.67 11.03 14.03
CA SER A 98 20.25 10.95 15.37
C SER A 98 21.26 9.80 15.40
N ALA A 99 22.52 10.13 15.17
CA ALA A 99 23.64 9.30 15.60
C ALA A 99 23.51 9.08 17.11
N ILE A 100 23.16 7.87 17.52
CA ILE A 100 23.43 7.38 18.88
C ILE A 100 24.33 6.17 18.68
N PRO A 101 25.60 6.19 19.13
CA PRO A 101 26.39 4.99 19.14
C PRO A 101 25.73 4.00 20.09
N LEU A 102 25.35 2.83 19.61
CA LEU A 102 24.93 1.73 20.46
C LEU A 102 26.07 1.43 21.45
N PRO A 103 25.86 1.48 22.77
CA PRO A 103 26.80 0.83 23.67
C PRO A 103 26.73 -0.67 23.36
N THR A 104 27.84 -1.23 22.93
CA THR A 104 28.05 -2.68 22.82
C THR A 104 27.95 -3.28 24.22
N MET A 105 26.74 -3.59 24.65
CA MET A 105 26.48 -4.41 25.83
C MET A 105 26.39 -5.86 25.37
N VAL A 106 27.49 -6.55 25.62
CA VAL A 106 27.65 -7.99 25.57
C VAL A 106 26.53 -8.65 26.39
N GLY A 107 25.77 -9.55 25.74
CA GLY A 107 25.09 -10.68 26.37
C GLY A 107 23.86 -10.43 27.24
N ARG A 108 22.71 -10.97 26.82
CA ARG A 108 22.28 -12.31 27.28
C ARG A 108 20.98 -12.77 26.60
N CYS A 109 21.01 -14.08 26.37
CA CYS A 109 19.97 -15.09 26.20
C CYS A 109 18.50 -14.66 26.27
N GLY A 110 17.76 -15.18 25.28
CA GLY A 110 16.37 -14.84 25.05
C GLY A 110 15.36 -15.39 26.05
N CYS A 111 14.16 -14.83 25.96
CA CYS A 111 12.93 -15.50 26.27
C CYS A 111 11.78 -14.73 25.62
N SER A 112 10.92 -15.45 24.92
CA SER A 112 9.64 -15.00 24.38
C SER A 112 8.78 -14.28 25.43
N LYS A 113 8.16 -13.14 25.06
CA LYS A 113 6.83 -12.73 25.55
C LYS A 113 6.26 -11.55 24.74
N LYS A 114 5.21 -11.88 23.98
CA LYS A 114 4.06 -11.02 23.66
C LYS A 114 3.65 -10.20 24.91
N LEU A 115 3.28 -8.93 24.74
CA LEU A 115 1.89 -8.45 24.83
C LEU A 115 1.87 -6.91 25.02
N VAL A 116 1.02 -6.29 24.22
CA VAL A 116 0.62 -4.88 24.22
C VAL A 116 -0.10 -4.49 25.52
N ARG A 117 0.30 -3.36 26.13
CA ARG A 117 -0.49 -2.44 26.97
C ARG A 117 0.35 -1.16 27.04
N LEU A 118 -0.18 0.03 26.76
CA LEU A 118 -0.98 0.76 27.72
C LEU A 118 -2.00 1.66 27.01
N LEU A 119 -3.22 1.59 27.52
CA LEU A 119 -4.24 2.62 27.45
C LEU A 119 -3.74 3.84 28.23
N THR A 120 -3.76 5.02 27.62
CA THR A 120 -3.97 6.27 28.36
C THR A 120 -4.90 7.14 27.54
N ASN A 121 -6.19 6.93 27.77
CA ASN A 121 -7.17 7.98 27.65
C ASN A 121 -6.75 9.09 28.63
N TYR A 122 -6.46 10.28 28.13
CA TYR A 122 -6.49 11.48 28.96
C TYR A 122 -7.27 12.55 28.22
N SER A 123 -8.49 12.69 28.70
CA SER A 123 -9.49 13.69 28.38
C SER A 123 -8.92 15.08 28.72
N VAL A 124 -8.77 15.93 27.72
CA VAL A 124 -8.54 17.37 27.95
C VAL A 124 -9.91 18.04 27.92
N THR A 125 -10.38 18.40 29.10
CA THR A 125 -11.55 19.27 29.29
C THR A 125 -11.15 20.71 28.97
N ASN A 126 -11.93 21.35 28.10
CA ASN A 126 -11.86 22.78 27.81
C ASN A 126 -12.18 23.60 29.07
N GLY A 127 -11.41 24.67 29.27
CA GLY A 127 -11.68 25.79 30.15
C GLY A 127 -11.18 27.06 29.46
#